data_AF-A0A6I1FG13-F1
#
_entry.id   AF-A0A6I1FG13-F1
#
_cell.length_a   1.000
_cell.length_b   1.000
_cell.length_c   1.000
_cell.angle_alpha   90.00
_cell.angle_beta   90.00
_cell.angle_gamma   90.00
#
_symmetry.space_group_name_H-M   'P 1'
#
loop_
_entity.id
_entity.type
_entity.pdbx_description
1 polymer ?
#
loop_
_entity_poly.entity_id
_entity_poly.type
_entity_poly.pdbx_seq_one_letter_code
_entity_poly.pdbx_strand_id
1 'polypeptide(L)'
;MPVKEKWFVFWGGANQFFNYHYVIESQRYAYDLIIMKNGESYHESPDKNENYYAFSKKITAPAEGKVVKVLDGIKDNVPGETDPIWPEGNTVVIEHEGGEYSMLAHFKQDSILVEEGHVIVGSSNLSASA
;
A
#
# COMPACT_ATOMS: atom_id res chain seq x y z
N MET A 1 11.18 -3.22 2.30
CA MET A 1 10.15 -2.15 2.45
C MET A 1 9.67 -1.75 1.07
N PRO A 2 8.35 -1.56 0.86
CA PRO A 2 7.78 -1.33 -0.45
C PRO A 2 7.89 0.11 -0.99
N VAL A 3 8.78 0.91 -0.41
CA VAL A 3 8.96 2.34 -0.73
C VAL A 3 10.44 2.68 -0.77
N LYS A 4 10.82 3.66 -1.60
CA LYS A 4 12.23 4.08 -1.80
C LYS A 4 12.59 5.42 -1.15
N GLU A 5 11.59 6.19 -0.75
CA GLU A 5 11.79 7.44 0.00
C GLU A 5 11.43 7.25 1.48
N LYS A 6 11.61 8.28 2.29
CA LYS A 6 11.30 8.22 3.72
C LYS A 6 9.79 8.35 3.94
N TRP A 7 9.19 7.29 4.49
CA TRP A 7 7.80 7.25 4.91
C TRP A 7 7.72 7.13 6.43
N PHE A 8 6.64 7.62 7.00
CA PHE A 8 6.27 7.48 8.41
C PHE A 8 5.39 6.24 8.58
N VAL A 9 5.67 5.44 9.61
CA VAL A 9 4.82 4.32 10.00
C VAL A 9 3.72 4.88 10.90
N PHE A 10 2.52 5.02 10.36
CA PHE A 10 1.37 5.54 11.10
C PHE A 10 0.77 4.47 12.01
N TRP A 11 0.57 3.27 11.48
CA TRP A 11 0.22 2.08 12.25
C TRP A 11 1.25 0.99 11.97
N GLY A 12 1.73 0.34 13.03
CA GLY A 12 2.69 -0.75 12.91
C GLY A 12 3.31 -1.15 14.25
N GLY A 13 3.97 -2.30 14.27
CA GLY A 13 4.59 -2.84 15.47
C GLY A 13 3.78 -3.96 16.14
N ALA A 14 4.28 -4.43 17.27
CA ALA A 14 3.93 -5.74 17.84
C ALA A 14 2.90 -5.68 18.99
N ASN A 15 2.09 -4.62 19.08
CA ASN A 15 1.00 -4.53 20.04
C ASN A 15 -0.10 -3.55 19.61
N GLN A 16 -1.27 -3.65 20.25
CA GLN A 16 -2.45 -2.82 19.97
C GLN A 16 -2.28 -1.32 20.27
N PHE A 17 -1.28 -0.94 21.07
CA PHE A 17 -1.05 0.47 21.43
C PHE A 17 -0.42 1.24 20.27
N PHE A 18 0.44 0.58 19.47
CA PHE A 18 1.09 1.18 18.30
C PHE A 18 0.48 0.75 16.96
N ASN A 19 -0.24 -0.37 16.93
CA ASN A 19 -0.84 -0.91 15.74
C ASN A 19 -2.28 -1.32 16.02
N TYR A 20 -3.24 -0.51 15.55
CA TYR A 20 -4.66 -0.85 15.68
C TYR A 20 -4.99 -2.22 15.04
N HIS A 21 -4.29 -2.58 13.96
CA HIS A 21 -4.48 -3.85 13.27
C HIS A 21 -4.03 -5.07 14.07
N TYR A 22 -3.24 -4.88 15.15
CA TYR A 22 -2.64 -5.98 15.91
C TYR A 22 -3.68 -6.96 16.47
N VAL A 23 -4.90 -6.51 16.75
CA VAL A 23 -5.97 -7.37 17.30
C VAL A 23 -6.61 -8.27 16.23
N ILE A 24 -6.47 -7.92 14.95
CA ILE A 24 -6.99 -8.69 13.82
C ILE A 24 -5.87 -9.59 13.32
N GLU A 25 -6.00 -10.90 13.48
CA GLU A 25 -4.91 -11.86 13.22
C GLU A 25 -4.33 -11.74 11.80
N SER A 26 -5.18 -11.60 10.78
CA SER A 26 -4.77 -11.45 9.39
C SER A 26 -4.07 -10.11 9.07
N GLN A 27 -4.20 -9.11 9.94
CA GLN A 27 -3.60 -7.79 9.78
C GLN A 27 -2.57 -7.48 10.87
N ARG A 28 -2.25 -8.46 11.73
CA ARG A 28 -1.45 -8.27 12.95
C ARG A 28 -0.10 -7.60 12.69
N TYR A 29 0.47 -7.87 11.52
CA TYR A 29 1.76 -7.36 11.07
C TYR A 29 1.65 -6.36 9.90
N ALA A 30 0.44 -5.84 9.65
CA ALA A 30 0.23 -4.79 8.67
C ALA A 30 0.90 -3.49 9.12
N TYR A 31 1.34 -2.71 8.12
CA TYR A 31 1.91 -1.39 8.29
C TYR A 31 1.16 -0.39 7.44
N ASP A 32 0.70 0.68 8.07
CA ASP A 32 0.14 1.82 7.36
C ASP A 32 1.23 2.87 7.21
N LEU A 33 1.63 3.12 5.97
CA LEU A 33 2.71 4.04 5.64
C LEU A 33 2.14 5.34 5.08
N ILE A 34 2.58 6.48 5.60
CA ILE A 34 2.21 7.81 5.11
C ILE A 34 3.45 8.68 4.91
N ILE A 35 3.31 9.79 4.19
CA ILE A 35 4.38 10.80 4.09
C ILE A 35 3.95 12.04 4.88
N MET A 36 4.77 12.44 5.85
CA MET A 36 4.53 13.61 6.70
C MET A 36 5.45 14.76 6.29
N LYS A 37 4.90 15.97 6.15
CA LYS A 37 5.65 17.22 6.02
C LYS A 37 5.09 18.27 6.97
N ASN A 38 5.96 18.91 7.75
CA ASN A 38 5.59 19.95 8.71
C ASN A 38 4.44 19.56 9.67
N GLY A 39 4.34 18.27 10.02
CA GLY A 39 3.30 17.75 10.92
C GLY A 39 2.01 17.28 10.23
N GLU A 40 1.89 17.44 8.91
CA GLU A 40 0.70 17.08 8.13
C GLU A 40 0.99 16.00 7.09
N SER A 41 0.01 15.15 6.78
CA SER A 41 0.10 14.12 5.71
C SER A 41 -0.35 14.62 4.34
N TYR A 42 -0.92 15.83 4.28
CA TYR A 42 -1.44 16.45 3.08
C TYR A 42 -1.05 17.93 3.00
N HIS A 43 -1.26 18.54 1.84
CA HIS A 43 -1.19 19.99 1.63
C HIS A 43 -2.56 20.54 1.26
N GLU A 44 -2.79 21.83 1.48
CA GLU A 44 -4.08 22.50 1.20
C GLU A 44 -5.25 21.87 1.95
N SER A 45 -6.02 20.98 1.32
CA SER A 45 -7.28 20.44 1.84
C SER A 45 -7.24 18.91 1.94
N PRO A 46 -7.76 18.30 3.01
CA PRO A 46 -7.72 16.85 3.19
C PRO A 46 -8.77 16.08 2.38
N ASP A 47 -9.61 16.76 1.59
CA ASP A 47 -10.75 16.18 0.85
C ASP A 47 -10.40 15.67 -0.56
N LYS A 48 -9.14 15.81 -0.98
CA LYS A 48 -8.64 15.39 -2.30
C LYS A 48 -7.44 14.46 -2.15
N ASN A 49 -7.41 13.38 -2.92
CA ASN A 49 -6.29 12.44 -2.89
C ASN A 49 -4.97 13.09 -3.33
N GLU A 50 -5.02 13.97 -4.33
CA GLU A 50 -3.88 14.70 -4.88
C GLU A 50 -3.18 15.59 -3.84
N ASN A 51 -3.87 15.89 -2.75
CA ASN A 51 -3.34 16.66 -1.65
C ASN A 51 -2.51 15.84 -0.67
N TYR A 52 -2.66 14.51 -0.64
CA TYR A 52 -1.86 13.65 0.22
C TYR A 52 -0.49 13.41 -0.38
N TYR A 53 0.57 13.62 0.42
CA TYR A 53 1.94 13.49 -0.09
C TYR A 53 2.30 12.07 -0.52
N ALA A 54 1.58 11.06 -0.02
CA ALA A 54 1.73 9.65 -0.38
C ALA A 54 0.98 9.27 -1.67
N PHE A 55 0.00 10.06 -2.11
CA PHE A 55 -0.78 9.72 -3.29
C PHE A 55 0.06 9.78 -4.57
N SER A 56 -0.22 8.87 -5.51
CA SER A 56 0.55 8.71 -6.77
C SER A 56 2.06 8.42 -6.57
N LYS A 57 2.49 8.07 -5.35
CA LYS A 57 3.87 7.72 -5.10
C LYS A 57 4.20 6.34 -5.63
N LYS A 58 5.46 6.21 -6.02
CA LYS A 58 5.98 4.98 -6.59
C LYS A 58 6.17 3.92 -5.51
N ILE A 59 5.54 2.76 -5.72
CA ILE A 59 5.59 1.59 -4.86
C ILE A 59 6.46 0.52 -5.53
N THR A 60 7.28 -0.15 -4.75
CA THR A 60 8.14 -1.26 -5.21
C THR A 60 7.85 -2.52 -4.43
N ALA A 61 8.23 -3.66 -4.99
CA ALA A 61 8.10 -4.92 -4.28
C ALA A 61 8.95 -4.93 -2.99
N PRO A 62 8.41 -5.45 -1.87
CA PRO A 62 9.15 -5.52 -0.62
C PRO A 62 10.24 -6.60 -0.63
N ALA A 63 10.04 -7.65 -1.43
CA ALA A 63 10.94 -8.79 -1.63
C ALA A 63 10.65 -9.49 -2.98
N GLU A 64 11.54 -10.37 -3.39
CA GLU A 64 11.40 -11.22 -4.59
C GLU A 64 10.26 -12.22 -4.43
N GLY A 65 9.65 -12.64 -5.53
CA GLY A 65 8.51 -13.55 -5.49
C GLY A 65 7.72 -13.58 -6.78
N LYS A 66 6.54 -14.19 -6.74
CA LYS A 66 5.60 -14.26 -7.86
C LYS A 66 4.36 -13.46 -7.53
N VAL A 67 3.93 -12.58 -8.44
CA VAL A 67 2.64 -11.92 -8.34
C VAL A 67 1.55 -12.96 -8.52
N VAL A 68 0.70 -13.14 -7.51
CA VAL A 68 -0.37 -14.15 -7.49
C VAL A 68 -1.77 -13.56 -7.53
N LYS A 69 -1.91 -12.25 -7.28
CA LYS A 69 -3.18 -11.51 -7.43
C LYS A 69 -2.90 -10.07 -7.80
N VAL A 70 -3.67 -9.54 -8.75
CA VAL A 70 -3.71 -8.10 -9.07
C VAL A 70 -5.17 -7.65 -9.15
N LEU A 71 -5.50 -6.60 -8.41
CA LEU A 71 -6.75 -5.85 -8.56
C LEU A 71 -6.38 -4.42 -8.94
N ASP A 72 -6.77 -3.99 -10.13
CA ASP A 72 -6.60 -2.60 -10.59
C ASP A 72 -7.91 -2.09 -11.21
N GLY A 73 -8.02 -0.77 -11.37
CA GLY A 73 -9.19 -0.08 -11.92
C GLY A 73 -10.33 0.16 -10.92
N ILE A 74 -10.16 -0.22 -9.65
CA ILE A 74 -11.07 0.20 -8.58
C ILE A 74 -10.88 1.70 -8.37
N LYS A 75 -12.00 2.43 -8.35
CA LYS A 75 -11.99 3.88 -8.19
C LYS A 75 -11.31 4.26 -6.86
N ASP A 76 -10.44 5.27 -6.90
CA ASP A 76 -9.85 5.82 -5.69
C ASP A 76 -10.92 6.32 -4.71
N ASN A 77 -10.79 5.95 -3.43
CA ASN A 77 -11.70 6.41 -2.39
C ASN A 77 -11.58 7.93 -2.21
N VAL A 78 -12.70 8.57 -1.85
CA VAL A 78 -12.64 9.94 -1.33
C VAL A 78 -12.00 9.89 0.07
N PRO A 79 -11.03 10.76 0.38
CA PRO A 79 -10.42 10.77 1.71
C PRO A 79 -11.46 10.83 2.84
N GLY A 80 -11.30 9.95 3.83
CA GLY A 80 -12.23 9.82 4.95
C GLY A 80 -13.40 8.86 4.70
N GLU A 81 -13.59 8.39 3.47
CA GLU A 81 -14.57 7.35 3.12
C GLU A 81 -13.89 5.98 2.99
N THR A 82 -14.65 4.92 3.27
CA THR A 82 -14.22 3.52 3.13
C THR A 82 -15.12 2.79 2.15
N ASP A 83 -14.54 2.03 1.21
CA ASP A 83 -15.29 1.12 0.35
C ASP A 83 -15.51 -0.22 1.09
N PRO A 84 -16.75 -0.58 1.45
CA PRO A 84 -17.02 -1.83 2.16
C PRO A 84 -16.98 -3.07 1.26
N ILE A 85 -17.06 -2.89 -0.07
CA ILE A 85 -17.00 -3.98 -1.06
C ILE A 85 -15.54 -4.32 -1.35
N TRP A 86 -14.71 -3.29 -1.52
CA TRP A 86 -13.28 -3.42 -1.82
C TRP A 86 -12.43 -2.69 -0.77
N PRO A 87 -12.38 -3.19 0.49
CA PRO A 87 -11.71 -2.49 1.57
C PRO A 87 -10.21 -2.29 1.32
N GLU A 88 -9.55 -3.18 0.58
CA GLU A 88 -8.15 -3.05 0.18
C GLU A 88 -7.93 -2.11 -1.04
N GLY A 89 -8.98 -1.81 -1.82
CA GLY A 89 -8.88 -1.10 -3.09
C GLY A 89 -7.97 -1.80 -4.10
N ASN A 90 -7.30 -1.04 -4.96
CA ASN A 90 -6.33 -1.59 -5.91
C ASN A 90 -5.16 -2.22 -5.15
N THR A 91 -4.81 -3.47 -5.49
CA THR A 91 -4.00 -4.35 -4.64
C THR A 91 -3.11 -5.27 -5.45
N VAL A 92 -1.90 -5.53 -4.94
CA VAL A 92 -0.98 -6.55 -5.46
C VAL A 92 -0.65 -7.53 -4.34
N VAL A 93 -0.78 -8.84 -4.61
CA VAL A 93 -0.31 -9.90 -3.70
C VAL A 93 0.87 -10.63 -4.34
N ILE A 94 1.95 -10.77 -3.58
CA ILE A 94 3.18 -11.45 -3.98
C ILE A 94 3.38 -12.64 -3.07
N GLU A 95 3.52 -13.82 -3.67
CA GLU A 95 3.99 -15.03 -2.99
C GLU A 95 5.51 -15.05 -2.96
N HIS A 96 6.06 -15.27 -1.77
CA HIS A 96 7.50 -15.36 -1.51
C HIS A 96 7.92 -16.81 -1.24
N GLU A 97 9.24 -17.04 -1.19
CA GLU A 97 9.78 -18.31 -0.73
C GLU A 97 9.30 -18.61 0.72
N GLY A 98 9.12 -19.89 1.04
CA GLY A 98 8.68 -20.32 2.38
C GLY A 98 7.18 -20.20 2.63
N GLY A 99 6.38 -19.83 1.63
CA GLY A 99 4.91 -19.71 1.75
C GLY A 99 4.47 -18.42 2.44
N GLU A 100 5.32 -17.41 2.47
CA GLU A 100 4.98 -16.06 2.94
C GLU A 100 4.34 -15.24 1.81
N TYR A 101 3.47 -14.31 2.17
CA TYR A 101 2.81 -13.42 1.20
C TYR A 101 2.90 -11.97 1.65
N SER A 102 3.21 -11.07 0.71
CA SER A 102 3.00 -9.64 0.89
C SER A 102 1.74 -9.20 0.17
N MET A 103 0.83 -8.55 0.88
CA MET A 103 -0.27 -7.80 0.28
C MET A 103 0.06 -6.31 0.35
N LEU A 104 0.05 -5.64 -0.79
CA LEU A 104 0.16 -4.19 -0.89
C LEU A 104 -1.18 -3.67 -1.36
N ALA A 105 -1.79 -2.78 -0.58
CA ALA A 105 -3.14 -2.26 -0.79
C ALA A 105 -3.12 -0.76 -1.13
N HIS A 106 -4.28 -0.23 -1.53
CA HIS A 106 -4.54 1.19 -1.77
C HIS A 106 -3.63 1.82 -2.85
N PHE A 107 -3.34 1.06 -3.90
CA PHE A 107 -2.74 1.65 -5.10
C PHE A 107 -3.71 2.65 -5.72
N LYS A 108 -3.14 3.70 -6.34
CA LYS A 108 -3.92 4.62 -7.18
C LYS A 108 -4.57 3.83 -8.32
N GLN A 109 -5.80 4.19 -8.66
CA GLN A 109 -6.53 3.65 -9.81
C GLN A 109 -5.68 3.70 -11.08
N ASP A 110 -5.66 2.58 -11.81
CA ASP A 110 -5.02 2.42 -13.12
C ASP A 110 -3.50 2.71 -13.08
N SER A 111 -2.84 2.36 -11.97
CA SER A 111 -1.41 2.64 -11.75
C SER A 111 -0.53 1.42 -11.60
N ILE A 112 -1.10 0.20 -11.50
CA ILE A 112 -0.33 -1.02 -11.29
C ILE A 112 0.35 -1.43 -12.60
N LEU A 113 1.66 -1.74 -12.52
CA LEU A 113 2.52 -2.04 -13.68
C LEU A 113 2.78 -3.53 -13.89
N VAL A 114 2.25 -4.38 -13.01
CA VAL A 114 2.50 -5.82 -13.02
C VAL A 114 1.19 -6.58 -13.20
N GLU A 115 1.29 -7.80 -13.71
CA GLU A 115 0.16 -8.69 -13.95
C GLU A 115 0.34 -9.97 -13.12
N GLU A 116 -0.75 -10.71 -12.93
CA GLU A 116 -0.69 -12.04 -12.32
C GLU A 116 0.27 -12.95 -13.08
N GLY A 117 1.15 -13.64 -12.35
CA GLY A 117 2.19 -14.49 -12.92
C GLY A 117 3.55 -13.80 -13.11
N HIS A 118 3.64 -12.47 -12.99
CA HIS A 118 4.92 -11.75 -13.09
C HIS A 118 5.88 -12.18 -11.96
N VAL A 119 7.11 -12.53 -12.32
CA VAL A 119 8.20 -12.79 -11.36
C VAL A 119 8.90 -11.48 -10.98
N ILE A 120 8.90 -11.16 -9.70
CA ILE A 120 9.60 -10.02 -9.11
C ILE A 120 11.05 -10.42 -8.81
N VAL A 121 11.98 -9.62 -9.31
CA VAL A 121 13.42 -9.76 -9.05
C VAL A 121 13.95 -8.44 -8.50
N GLY A 122 14.64 -8.49 -7.35
CA GLY A 122 15.03 -7.30 -6.60
C GLY A 122 13.85 -6.36 -6.27
N SER A 123 14.11 -5.04 -6.33
CA SER A 123 13.10 -4.00 -6.01
C SER A 123 12.33 -3.53 -7.24
N SER A 124 11.70 -4.47 -7.96
CA SER A 124 10.85 -4.17 -9.12
C SER A 124 9.78 -3.13 -8.78
N ASN A 125 9.45 -2.27 -9.74
CA ASN A 125 8.41 -1.27 -9.55
C ASN A 125 7.04 -1.94 -9.73
N LEU A 126 6.14 -1.69 -8.79
CA LEU A 126 4.77 -2.20 -8.84
C LEU A 126 3.78 -1.16 -9.35
N SER A 127 4.09 0.13 -9.18
CA SER A 127 3.26 1.22 -9.67
C SER A 127 4.01 2.25 -10.50
N ALA A 128 3.27 2.91 -11.38
CA ALA A 128 3.69 4.14 -12.04
C ALA A 128 3.60 5.30 -11.04
N SER A 129 4.54 6.24 -11.14
CA SER A 129 4.31 7.60 -10.65
C SER A 129 3.61 8.37 -11.75
N ALA A 130 2.43 8.92 -11.48
CA ALA A 130 1.83 9.96 -12.32
C ALA A 130 2.24 11.34 -11.82
#